data_AF-A0A369GG76-F1
#
_entry.id   AF-A0A369GG76-F1
#
_cell.length_a   1.000
_cell.length_b   1.000
_cell.length_c   1.000
_cell.angle_alpha   90.00
_cell.angle_beta   90.00
_cell.angle_gamma   90.00
#
_symmetry.space_group_name_H-M   'P 1'
#
loop_
_entity.id
_entity.type
_entity.pdbx_description
1 polymer ?
#
loop_
_entity_poly.entity_id
_entity_poly.type
_entity_poly.pdbx_seq_one_letter_code
_entity_poly.pdbx_strand_id
1 'polypeptide(L)'
;MKTSLSALLLAAALGAVAHPSGHGHRHFHRSTKTFTKSVAKGYNNPNSIPDNTVDKIQIPASPKEEGLLAPASPAAAPLAPLAPILNHDEPHKQTSHGGGGYGGGSGSGIGPDSYEDFCGGAPPSSWKPVCPAGGKWKRATAAEVAMSGNLGLKDSYGCNLKLVKSDYAMKYDYTFRFTNKESSKQACVCWLKIGPDGCGINGCWKGKEVLKFDVPAGAEQYLAIQADSKGGCSCHENEVPITPGNMSPMGFEVGGGQWASTWLEFDMGSIANGGHSGADASCLVAAAVTSKQMDIPGMKVCLEDDPNAKCSIIKRGGTGNELAYVKGQEALDGRSVNVAPGPVHYSVELNYQGDI
;
A
#
# COMPACT_ATOMS: atom_id res chain seq x y z
N MET A 1 44.22 9.21 44.23
CA MET A 1 42.96 9.62 43.57
C MET A 1 41.99 8.46 43.69
N LYS A 2 40.87 8.63 44.40
CA LYS A 2 39.88 7.57 44.62
C LYS A 2 38.80 7.69 43.54
N THR A 3 38.92 6.90 42.48
CA THR A 3 37.85 6.76 41.47
C THR A 3 36.77 5.86 42.05
N SER A 4 35.59 6.44 42.26
CA SER A 4 34.42 5.73 42.80
C SER A 4 33.95 4.64 41.85
N LEU A 5 33.75 3.42 42.39
CA LEU A 5 33.14 2.27 41.72
C LEU A 5 31.75 2.57 41.11
N SER A 6 31.11 3.67 41.51
CA SER A 6 29.80 4.10 41.01
C SER A 6 29.81 4.48 39.53
N ALA A 7 30.96 4.83 38.94
CA ALA A 7 31.04 5.19 37.52
C ALA A 7 31.06 3.97 36.57
N LEU A 8 31.50 2.79 37.04
CA LEU A 8 31.54 1.58 36.19
C LEU A 8 30.21 0.82 36.13
N LEU A 9 29.31 1.00 37.10
CA LEU A 9 27.98 0.38 37.07
C LEU A 9 26.97 1.14 36.20
N LEU A 10 27.24 2.39 35.84
CA LEU A 10 26.36 3.18 34.96
C LEU A 10 26.57 2.88 33.46
N ALA A 11 27.68 2.24 33.09
CA ALA A 11 27.96 1.86 31.70
C ALA A 11 27.34 0.49 31.31
N ALA A 12 26.90 -0.31 32.28
CA ALA A 12 26.29 -1.62 32.04
C ALA A 12 24.75 -1.61 31.99
N ALA A 13 24.12 -0.47 32.31
CA ALA A 13 22.65 -0.31 32.35
C ALA A 13 22.06 0.40 31.12
N LEU A 14 22.89 0.77 30.13
CA LEU A 14 22.48 0.95 28.73
C LEU A 14 22.59 -0.42 28.05
N GLY A 15 21.95 -1.46 28.59
CA GLY A 15 20.52 -1.58 28.35
C GLY A 15 20.38 -1.97 26.89
N ALA A 16 20.37 -3.28 26.64
CA ALA A 16 19.79 -3.83 25.43
C ALA A 16 18.39 -3.25 25.33
N VAL A 17 18.25 -2.13 24.62
CA VAL A 17 16.97 -1.54 24.29
C VAL A 17 16.33 -2.59 23.41
N ALA A 18 15.43 -3.38 24.00
CA ALA A 18 14.47 -4.16 23.27
C ALA A 18 13.75 -3.17 22.36
N HIS A 19 14.20 -3.10 21.10
CA HIS A 19 13.58 -2.28 20.08
C HIS A 19 12.09 -2.66 20.05
N PRO A 20 11.17 -1.70 20.21
CA PRO A 20 9.76 -1.96 19.99
C PRO A 20 9.63 -2.48 18.55
N SER A 21 9.19 -3.74 18.44
CA SER A 21 9.02 -4.53 17.22
C SER A 21 10.11 -4.36 16.15
N GLY A 22 11.28 -4.97 16.38
CA GLY A 22 12.26 -5.28 15.32
C GLY A 22 11.75 -6.18 14.18
N HIS A 23 10.46 -6.55 14.19
CA HIS A 23 9.71 -7.26 13.17
C HIS A 23 8.98 -6.26 12.26
N GLY A 24 9.71 -5.33 11.64
CA GLY A 24 9.20 -4.73 10.41
C GLY A 24 8.88 -5.88 9.45
N HIS A 25 7.70 -5.90 8.85
CA HIS A 25 7.24 -6.91 7.89
C HIS A 25 8.23 -7.04 6.71
N ARG A 26 9.30 -7.83 6.89
CA ARG A 26 10.31 -8.09 5.84
C ARG A 26 9.68 -8.87 4.68
N HIS A 27 8.60 -9.57 4.98
CA HIS A 27 7.86 -10.44 4.08
C HIS A 27 6.50 -9.83 3.76
N PHE A 28 6.47 -8.65 3.12
CA PHE A 28 5.36 -8.35 2.22
C PHE A 28 5.45 -9.40 1.11
N HIS A 29 4.49 -10.30 1.12
CA HIS A 29 4.50 -11.73 0.77
C HIS A 29 5.15 -12.07 -0.59
N ARG A 30 6.04 -13.06 -0.59
CA ARG A 30 6.82 -13.57 -1.74
C ARG A 30 6.50 -15.05 -1.93
N SER A 31 5.40 -15.37 -2.62
CA SER A 31 5.10 -16.76 -2.93
C SER A 31 5.16 -17.09 -4.42
N THR A 32 6.35 -17.15 -5.03
CA THR A 32 6.46 -17.74 -6.39
C THR A 32 6.07 -19.23 -6.46
N LYS A 33 5.79 -19.89 -5.33
CA LYS A 33 5.58 -21.35 -5.22
C LYS A 33 4.18 -21.80 -4.80
N THR A 34 3.34 -20.95 -4.20
CA THR A 34 1.99 -21.33 -3.75
C THR A 34 0.90 -20.96 -4.77
N PHE A 35 1.18 -20.06 -5.73
CA PHE A 35 0.22 -19.66 -6.77
C PHE A 35 -0.29 -20.82 -7.65
N THR A 36 0.46 -21.92 -7.77
CA THR A 36 0.08 -23.07 -8.61
C THR A 36 -1.00 -23.97 -8.01
N LYS A 37 -1.41 -23.76 -6.75
CA LYS A 37 -2.41 -24.63 -6.07
C LYS A 37 -3.79 -24.00 -5.88
N SER A 38 -3.95 -22.69 -6.09
CA SER A 38 -5.23 -21.99 -5.93
C SER A 38 -5.89 -21.74 -7.28
N VAL A 39 -6.14 -22.80 -8.05
CA VAL A 39 -6.88 -22.70 -9.31
C VAL A 39 -8.36 -22.86 -9.03
N ALA A 40 -9.13 -21.77 -9.17
CA ALA A 40 -10.53 -21.90 -9.58
C ALA A 40 -10.53 -22.54 -10.97
N LYS A 41 -11.03 -23.78 -11.08
CA LYS A 41 -11.28 -24.42 -12.38
C LYS A 41 -12.31 -23.56 -13.13
N GLY A 42 -11.94 -22.94 -14.25
CA GLY A 42 -12.97 -22.41 -15.14
C GLY A 42 -12.60 -21.36 -16.18
N TYR A 43 -11.47 -20.67 -16.11
CA TYR A 43 -11.16 -19.64 -17.11
C TYR A 43 -10.12 -20.12 -18.13
N ASN A 44 -10.62 -20.59 -19.28
CA ASN A 44 -9.83 -20.71 -20.49
C ASN A 44 -9.62 -19.30 -21.08
N ASN A 45 -8.48 -18.69 -20.81
CA ASN A 45 -8.03 -17.53 -21.58
C ASN A 45 -7.35 -18.05 -22.87
N PRO A 46 -7.83 -17.68 -24.08
CA PRO A 46 -7.22 -18.10 -25.35
C PRO A 46 -5.81 -17.54 -25.62
N ASN A 47 -5.23 -16.75 -24.70
CA ASN A 47 -3.87 -16.19 -24.82
C ASN A 47 -2.84 -16.82 -23.86
N SER A 48 -2.90 -18.13 -23.59
CA SER A 48 -1.83 -18.81 -22.84
C SER A 48 -0.53 -18.86 -23.67
N ILE A 49 0.41 -17.96 -23.37
CA ILE A 49 1.76 -17.99 -23.95
C ILE A 49 2.61 -19.00 -23.16
N PRO A 50 3.30 -19.94 -23.83
CA PRO A 50 4.12 -20.94 -23.16
C PRO A 50 5.34 -20.35 -22.42
N ASP A 51 5.73 -21.07 -21.36
CA ASP A 51 6.66 -20.81 -20.24
C ASP A 51 8.12 -20.43 -20.61
N ASN A 52 8.40 -20.05 -21.85
CA ASN A 52 9.78 -19.86 -22.35
C ASN A 52 10.08 -18.42 -22.79
N THR A 53 9.28 -17.42 -22.40
CA THR A 53 9.38 -16.04 -22.92
C THR A 53 9.60 -14.94 -21.87
N VAL A 54 10.06 -15.31 -20.66
CA VAL A 54 10.24 -14.39 -19.52
C VAL A 54 11.14 -13.17 -19.82
N ASP A 55 11.98 -13.22 -20.86
CA ASP A 55 12.83 -12.08 -21.28
C ASP A 55 12.22 -11.14 -22.34
N LYS A 56 10.96 -11.35 -22.78
CA LYS A 56 10.36 -10.52 -23.86
C LYS A 56 8.88 -10.17 -23.68
N ILE A 57 8.41 -9.96 -22.45
CA ILE A 57 7.06 -9.37 -22.26
C ILE A 57 7.17 -7.85 -22.38
N GLN A 58 6.93 -7.36 -23.59
CA GLN A 58 6.58 -5.95 -23.82
C GLN A 58 5.10 -5.81 -23.45
N ILE A 59 4.83 -5.17 -22.30
CA ILE A 59 3.45 -4.85 -21.87
C ILE A 59 2.83 -3.99 -22.98
N PRO A 60 1.65 -4.34 -23.53
CA PRO A 60 1.00 -3.51 -24.53
C PRO A 60 0.71 -2.14 -23.93
N ALA A 61 1.01 -1.07 -24.67
CA ALA A 61 0.59 0.27 -24.29
C ALA A 61 -0.93 0.31 -24.20
N SER A 62 -1.48 1.12 -23.27
CA SER A 62 -2.91 1.40 -23.18
C SER A 62 -3.52 1.65 -24.56
N PRO A 63 -4.76 1.19 -24.83
CA PRO A 63 -5.41 1.41 -26.11
C PRO A 63 -5.42 2.90 -26.45
N LYS A 64 -4.71 3.29 -27.52
CA LYS A 64 -4.92 4.58 -28.16
C LYS A 64 -6.28 4.50 -28.84
N GLU A 65 -7.18 5.38 -28.45
CA GLU A 65 -8.46 5.57 -29.11
C GLU A 65 -8.22 5.88 -30.60
N GLU A 66 -8.81 5.06 -31.47
CA GLU A 66 -8.78 5.27 -32.93
C GLU A 66 -9.65 6.49 -33.28
N GLY A 67 -9.10 7.33 -34.16
CA GLY A 67 -9.53 8.69 -34.41
C GLY A 67 -10.99 8.90 -34.85
N LEU A 68 -11.57 9.97 -34.33
CA LEU A 68 -12.49 10.81 -35.08
C LEU A 68 -11.72 12.03 -35.60
N LEU A 69 -11.73 12.16 -36.93
CA LEU A 69 -11.07 13.18 -37.72
C LEU A 69 -11.58 14.60 -37.38
N ALA A 70 -10.67 15.55 -37.15
CA ALA A 70 -10.92 16.97 -37.41
C ALA A 70 -9.59 17.72 -37.68
N PRO A 71 -9.60 18.79 -38.51
CA PRO A 71 -8.50 19.12 -39.42
C PRO A 71 -7.47 20.12 -38.88
N ALA A 72 -6.43 20.28 -39.71
CA ALA A 72 -5.17 20.98 -39.59
C ALA A 72 -5.10 22.34 -38.84
N SER A 73 -3.93 22.51 -38.20
CA SER A 73 -3.32 23.67 -37.55
C SER A 73 -3.31 24.97 -38.41
N PRO A 74 -2.97 26.14 -37.84
CA PRO A 74 -1.55 26.50 -37.87
C PRO A 74 -0.97 27.28 -36.66
N ALA A 75 0.33 27.02 -36.48
CA ALA A 75 1.42 27.94 -36.19
C ALA A 75 1.66 28.50 -34.76
N ALA A 76 2.94 28.40 -34.41
CA ALA A 76 3.58 28.66 -33.14
C ALA A 76 3.85 30.15 -32.86
N ALA A 77 4.04 30.47 -31.58
CA ALA A 77 4.67 31.71 -31.09
C ALA A 77 5.50 31.42 -29.82
N PRO A 78 6.52 32.25 -29.49
CA PRO A 78 7.82 31.78 -29.01
C PRO A 78 8.03 31.80 -27.50
N LEU A 79 9.05 31.02 -27.09
CA LEU A 79 9.60 30.86 -25.74
C LEU A 79 10.10 32.19 -25.13
N ALA A 80 9.79 32.41 -23.84
CA ALA A 80 10.36 33.44 -23.00
C ALA A 80 11.34 32.83 -21.95
N PRO A 81 12.33 33.60 -21.46
CA PRO A 81 13.60 33.05 -20.97
C PRO A 81 13.57 32.58 -19.50
N LEU A 82 14.45 31.60 -19.24
CA LEU A 82 14.81 31.06 -17.93
C LEU A 82 15.35 32.13 -16.98
N ALA A 83 14.86 32.12 -15.73
CA ALA A 83 15.45 32.81 -14.59
C ALA A 83 15.77 31.79 -13.46
N PRO A 84 16.71 32.11 -12.54
CA PRO A 84 17.66 31.15 -12.00
C PRO A 84 17.15 30.31 -10.83
N ILE A 85 17.76 29.13 -10.73
CA ILE A 85 17.58 28.09 -9.72
C ILE A 85 18.07 28.61 -8.36
N LEU A 86 17.18 28.62 -7.35
CA LEU A 86 17.56 28.71 -5.94
C LEU A 86 16.80 27.67 -5.11
N ASN A 87 17.59 26.74 -4.59
CA ASN A 87 17.51 25.95 -3.35
C ASN A 87 16.31 25.03 -3.04
N HIS A 88 16.72 23.84 -2.59
CA HIS A 88 15.98 22.77 -1.94
C HIS A 88 14.96 23.27 -0.91
N ASP A 89 13.71 22.85 -1.09
CA ASP A 89 12.77 22.55 -0.01
C ASP A 89 11.84 21.40 -0.44
N GLU A 90 11.44 20.62 0.55
CA GLU A 90 10.61 19.40 0.66
C GLU A 90 9.93 18.76 -0.59
N PRO A 91 9.84 17.41 -0.66
CA PRO A 91 9.09 16.73 -1.71
C PRO A 91 7.59 17.06 -1.62
N HIS A 92 7.04 17.49 -2.75
CA HIS A 92 5.63 17.83 -2.93
C HIS A 92 4.70 16.68 -2.52
N LYS A 93 4.13 16.81 -1.33
CA LYS A 93 3.00 16.02 -0.85
C LYS A 93 1.81 16.30 -1.75
N GLN A 94 1.24 15.26 -2.37
CA GLN A 94 -0.06 15.39 -3.03
C GLN A 94 -1.04 15.90 -1.97
N THR A 95 -1.57 17.11 -2.19
CA THR A 95 -2.36 17.82 -1.18
C THR A 95 -3.53 16.95 -0.73
N SER A 96 -3.62 16.71 0.57
CA SER A 96 -4.80 16.15 1.20
C SER A 96 -5.98 17.03 0.78
N HIS A 97 -6.89 16.47 -0.02
CA HIS A 97 -8.12 17.15 -0.38
C HIS A 97 -8.99 17.17 0.88
N GLY A 98 -8.87 18.26 1.65
CA GLY A 98 -9.82 18.60 2.69
C GLY A 98 -11.20 18.75 2.05
N GLY A 99 -12.20 18.09 2.64
CA GLY A 99 -13.56 18.06 2.12
C GLY A 99 -14.11 19.45 1.86
N GLY A 100 -14.72 19.61 0.68
CA GLY A 100 -15.44 20.84 0.32
C GLY A 100 -15.57 21.01 -1.18
N GLY A 101 -16.62 20.45 -1.78
CA GLY A 101 -17.01 20.74 -3.16
C GLY A 101 -17.77 19.61 -3.83
N TYR A 102 -19.10 19.62 -3.71
CA TYR A 102 -19.99 18.81 -4.57
C TYR A 102 -19.95 19.38 -6.00
N GLY A 103 -18.96 18.94 -6.79
CA GLY A 103 -18.82 19.25 -8.20
C GLY A 103 -19.15 18.02 -9.06
N GLY A 104 -20.21 18.13 -9.87
CA GLY A 104 -20.32 17.69 -11.27
C GLY A 104 -20.25 16.20 -11.68
N GLY A 105 -19.55 15.33 -10.95
CA GLY A 105 -19.45 13.90 -11.31
C GLY A 105 -20.53 13.06 -10.63
N SER A 106 -21.21 12.18 -11.38
CA SER A 106 -22.27 11.30 -10.87
C SER A 106 -21.78 10.21 -9.90
N GLY A 107 -20.50 9.85 -9.96
CA GLY A 107 -19.94 8.75 -9.18
C GLY A 107 -19.70 9.07 -7.70
N SER A 108 -19.79 8.04 -6.85
CA SER A 108 -19.48 8.11 -5.41
C SER A 108 -17.97 8.14 -5.16
N GLY A 109 -17.58 8.67 -3.99
CA GLY A 109 -16.19 8.75 -3.55
C GLY A 109 -15.46 10.04 -3.95
N ILE A 110 -14.22 10.15 -3.49
CA ILE A 110 -13.27 11.24 -3.78
C ILE A 110 -12.42 10.82 -4.99
N GLY A 111 -12.19 11.76 -5.91
CA GLY A 111 -11.34 11.54 -7.08
C GLY A 111 -11.67 12.53 -8.19
N PRO A 112 -10.94 12.45 -9.32
CA PRO A 112 -11.18 13.31 -10.48
C PRO A 112 -12.56 13.06 -11.10
N ASP A 113 -13.09 14.09 -11.76
CA ASP A 113 -14.33 14.06 -12.56
C ASP A 113 -14.13 13.49 -13.98
N SER A 114 -13.00 12.82 -14.20
CA SER A 114 -12.67 12.13 -15.45
C SER A 114 -11.67 11.01 -15.17
N TYR A 115 -11.53 10.10 -16.14
CA TYR A 115 -10.39 9.18 -16.15
C TYR A 115 -9.10 10.00 -16.29
N GLU A 116 -8.08 9.61 -15.53
CA GLU A 116 -6.76 10.21 -15.59
C GLU A 116 -5.72 9.11 -15.41
N ASP A 117 -4.74 9.04 -16.29
CA ASP A 117 -3.61 8.13 -16.10
C ASP A 117 -2.88 8.41 -14.77
N PHE A 118 -2.18 7.39 -14.26
CA PHE A 118 -1.19 7.60 -13.21
C PHE A 118 -0.09 8.55 -13.70
N CYS A 119 0.59 9.22 -12.78
CA CYS A 119 1.61 10.24 -13.02
C CYS A 119 2.41 10.07 -14.33
N GLY A 120 2.08 10.91 -15.32
CA GLY A 120 2.78 11.04 -16.60
C GLY A 120 2.72 9.81 -17.52
N GLY A 121 1.84 8.84 -17.27
CA GLY A 121 1.80 7.57 -18.02
C GLY A 121 3.06 6.71 -17.81
N ALA A 122 3.81 6.96 -16.73
CA ALA A 122 5.07 6.29 -16.47
C ALA A 122 4.84 4.78 -16.27
N PRO A 123 5.73 3.91 -16.76
CA PRO A 123 5.52 2.47 -16.68
C PRO A 123 5.56 1.97 -15.22
N PRO A 124 5.06 0.75 -14.95
CA PRO A 124 5.06 0.07 -13.65
C PRO A 124 6.41 -0.07 -12.92
N SER A 125 7.50 0.50 -13.41
CA SER A 125 8.86 0.36 -12.88
C SER A 125 9.60 1.70 -12.74
N SER A 126 8.86 2.80 -12.76
CA SER A 126 9.39 4.13 -13.06
C SER A 126 10.36 4.71 -12.03
N TRP A 127 10.40 4.19 -10.79
CA TRP A 127 11.46 4.53 -9.84
C TRP A 127 12.02 3.31 -9.09
N LYS A 128 13.29 2.98 -9.41
CA LYS A 128 14.11 2.00 -8.68
C LYS A 128 15.34 2.71 -8.09
N PRO A 129 15.29 3.17 -6.83
CA PRO A 129 16.36 3.93 -6.20
C PRO A 129 17.61 3.06 -5.96
N VAL A 130 18.78 3.67 -6.11
CA VAL A 130 20.06 3.05 -5.73
C VAL A 130 20.35 3.39 -4.27
N CYS A 131 20.24 2.41 -3.40
CA CYS A 131 20.43 2.61 -1.96
C CYS A 131 21.92 2.61 -1.57
N PRO A 132 22.42 3.62 -0.85
CA PRO A 132 23.83 3.68 -0.44
C PRO A 132 24.18 2.52 0.51
N ALA A 133 25.35 1.91 0.28
CA ALA A 133 25.86 0.85 1.15
C ALA A 133 26.25 1.41 2.54
N GLY A 134 25.81 0.77 3.63
CA GLY A 134 26.29 1.04 4.99
C GLY A 134 25.49 2.06 5.83
N GLY A 135 24.30 2.50 5.41
CA GLY A 135 23.44 3.37 6.23
C GLY A 135 22.88 2.69 7.49
N LYS A 136 22.52 3.49 8.52
CA LYS A 136 21.98 3.05 9.83
C LYS A 136 20.59 2.38 9.77
N TRP A 137 20.02 2.24 8.59
CA TRP A 137 18.73 1.62 8.33
C TRP A 137 18.94 0.12 8.15
N LYS A 138 18.15 -0.73 8.82
CA LYS A 138 18.13 -2.18 8.54
C LYS A 138 17.78 -2.34 7.05
N ARG A 139 18.80 -2.60 6.22
CA ARG A 139 18.70 -2.63 4.77
C ARG A 139 17.58 -3.57 4.33
N ALA A 140 16.73 -3.10 3.42
CA ALA A 140 16.24 -3.97 2.37
C ALA A 140 17.49 -4.37 1.54
N THR A 141 17.81 -5.66 1.50
CA THR A 141 18.74 -6.25 0.54
C THR A 141 18.37 -5.83 -0.88
N ALA A 142 19.32 -5.85 -1.81
CA ALA A 142 19.03 -5.55 -3.21
C ALA A 142 17.89 -6.42 -3.78
N ALA A 143 17.71 -7.64 -3.25
CA ALA A 143 16.56 -8.48 -3.54
C ALA A 143 15.25 -7.95 -2.93
N GLU A 144 15.26 -7.46 -1.69
CA GLU A 144 14.10 -6.80 -1.06
C GLU A 144 13.73 -5.47 -1.76
N VAL A 145 14.70 -4.72 -2.29
CA VAL A 145 14.47 -3.54 -3.15
C VAL A 145 14.00 -3.96 -4.55
N ALA A 146 14.51 -5.03 -5.14
CA ALA A 146 13.97 -5.55 -6.40
C ALA A 146 12.51 -6.04 -6.24
N MET A 147 12.14 -6.48 -5.05
CA MET A 147 10.76 -6.80 -4.64
C MET A 147 9.97 -5.60 -4.11
N SER A 148 10.48 -4.36 -4.23
CA SER A 148 9.77 -3.15 -3.76
C SER A 148 8.48 -2.89 -4.52
N GLY A 149 8.44 -3.33 -5.78
CA GLY A 149 7.45 -2.89 -6.74
C GLY A 149 7.67 -1.45 -7.23
N ASN A 150 6.67 -0.95 -7.94
CA ASN A 150 6.49 0.42 -8.39
C ASN A 150 6.32 1.38 -7.21
N LEU A 151 7.13 2.43 -7.17
CA LEU A 151 7.04 3.48 -6.15
C LEU A 151 6.46 4.80 -6.69
N GLY A 152 5.99 4.80 -7.94
CA GLY A 152 5.68 6.01 -8.69
C GLY A 152 6.94 6.66 -9.26
N LEU A 153 6.86 7.96 -9.53
CA LEU A 153 7.99 8.75 -10.02
C LEU A 153 8.88 9.21 -8.87
N LYS A 154 10.18 9.38 -9.13
CA LYS A 154 11.18 9.84 -8.15
C LYS A 154 10.75 11.12 -7.41
N ASP A 155 10.24 12.09 -8.14
CA ASP A 155 9.81 13.39 -7.59
C ASP A 155 8.30 13.43 -7.31
N SER A 156 7.63 12.28 -7.35
CA SER A 156 6.20 12.13 -7.05
C SER A 156 5.94 10.75 -6.45
N TYR A 157 6.60 10.43 -5.34
CA TYR A 157 6.43 9.15 -4.64
C TYR A 157 4.95 8.84 -4.40
N GLY A 158 4.55 7.60 -4.70
CA GLY A 158 3.21 7.11 -4.45
C GLY A 158 2.16 7.57 -5.45
N CYS A 159 2.53 8.29 -6.50
CA CYS A 159 1.61 8.71 -7.56
C CYS A 159 1.02 7.54 -8.40
N ASN A 160 1.46 6.31 -8.13
CA ASN A 160 0.89 5.04 -8.58
C ASN A 160 -0.31 4.54 -7.76
N LEU A 161 -0.71 5.27 -6.70
CA LEU A 161 -1.96 5.08 -5.95
C LEU A 161 -2.84 6.31 -6.17
N LYS A 162 -4.12 6.12 -6.50
CA LYS A 162 -5.04 7.22 -6.79
C LYS A 162 -6.44 6.94 -6.23
N LEU A 163 -7.02 7.93 -5.54
CA LEU A 163 -8.44 7.89 -5.20
C LEU A 163 -9.26 8.26 -6.42
N VAL A 164 -10.27 7.46 -6.72
CA VAL A 164 -11.10 7.62 -7.92
C VAL A 164 -12.58 7.55 -7.56
N LYS A 165 -13.42 8.18 -8.37
CA LYS A 165 -14.88 8.03 -8.28
C LYS A 165 -15.31 6.69 -8.87
N SER A 166 -16.46 6.17 -8.40
CA SER A 166 -17.03 4.89 -8.84
C SER A 166 -17.11 4.75 -10.36
N ASP A 167 -17.52 5.81 -11.07
CA ASP A 167 -17.74 5.81 -12.53
C ASP A 167 -16.45 5.59 -13.34
N TYR A 168 -15.29 5.76 -12.71
CA TYR A 168 -13.98 5.56 -13.32
C TYR A 168 -13.23 4.36 -12.75
N ALA A 169 -13.68 3.76 -11.63
CA ALA A 169 -12.96 2.69 -10.96
C ALA A 169 -12.66 1.51 -11.90
N MET A 170 -13.68 1.03 -12.62
CA MET A 170 -13.53 -0.10 -13.57
C MET A 170 -12.71 0.21 -14.83
N LYS A 171 -12.24 1.46 -15.00
CA LYS A 171 -11.32 1.83 -16.08
C LYS A 171 -9.85 1.58 -15.74
N TYR A 172 -9.55 1.32 -14.46
CA TYR A 172 -8.20 0.97 -14.01
C TYR A 172 -8.11 -0.53 -13.83
N ASP A 173 -6.99 -1.13 -14.22
CA ASP A 173 -6.81 -2.58 -14.14
C ASP A 173 -6.86 -3.13 -12.70
N TYR A 174 -6.47 -2.33 -11.70
CA TYR A 174 -6.41 -2.78 -10.31
C TYR A 174 -7.11 -1.77 -9.40
N THR A 175 -8.17 -2.22 -8.72
CA THR A 175 -8.88 -1.37 -7.75
C THR A 175 -9.27 -2.07 -6.48
N PHE A 176 -9.39 -1.27 -5.41
CA PHE A 176 -10.08 -1.64 -4.19
C PHE A 176 -11.31 -0.74 -3.99
N ARG A 177 -12.48 -1.33 -3.77
CA ARG A 177 -13.66 -0.64 -3.25
C ARG A 177 -13.73 -0.80 -1.74
N PHE A 178 -13.50 0.28 -1.01
CA PHE A 178 -13.71 0.36 0.42
C PHE A 178 -15.17 0.67 0.71
N THR A 179 -15.84 -0.19 1.46
CA THR A 179 -17.23 0.00 1.88
C THR A 179 -17.27 0.19 3.39
N ASN A 180 -17.82 1.33 3.84
CA ASN A 180 -18.07 1.59 5.25
C ASN A 180 -19.56 1.42 5.57
N LYS A 181 -19.92 0.31 6.23
CA LYS A 181 -21.30 0.05 6.67
C LYS A 181 -21.62 0.58 8.07
N GLU A 182 -20.65 1.26 8.71
CA GLU A 182 -20.81 1.77 10.06
C GLU A 182 -21.57 3.11 10.08
N SER A 183 -22.01 3.49 11.29
CA SER A 183 -22.64 4.78 11.56
C SER A 183 -21.64 5.94 11.72
N SER A 184 -20.36 5.61 11.88
CA SER A 184 -19.26 6.58 11.99
C SER A 184 -18.34 6.51 10.77
N LYS A 185 -17.59 7.59 10.54
CA LYS A 185 -16.59 7.63 9.46
C LYS A 185 -15.41 6.70 9.78
N GLN A 186 -14.84 6.11 8.73
CA GLN A 186 -13.57 5.39 8.81
C GLN A 186 -12.48 6.26 8.20
N ALA A 187 -11.51 6.69 9.00
CA ALA A 187 -10.31 7.33 8.50
C ALA A 187 -9.37 6.26 7.98
N CYS A 188 -8.82 6.46 6.79
CA CYS A 188 -7.95 5.52 6.10
C CYS A 188 -6.61 6.16 5.77
N VAL A 189 -5.55 5.37 5.87
CA VAL A 189 -4.20 5.72 5.44
C VAL A 189 -3.67 4.61 4.54
N CYS A 190 -3.10 4.96 3.40
CA CYS A 190 -2.50 4.00 2.47
C CYS A 190 -1.03 4.34 2.22
N TRP A 191 -0.21 3.32 2.07
CA TRP A 191 1.23 3.42 1.90
C TRP A 191 1.75 2.39 0.90
N LEU A 192 2.95 2.61 0.38
CA LEU A 192 3.71 1.57 -0.31
C LEU A 192 4.62 0.84 0.68
N LYS A 193 5.00 -0.41 0.38
CA LYS A 193 5.91 -1.21 1.22
C LYS A 193 7.19 -0.44 1.54
N ILE A 194 7.78 0.15 0.51
CA ILE A 194 8.96 1.00 0.63
C ILE A 194 8.52 2.45 0.77
N GLY A 195 9.09 3.16 1.76
CA GLY A 195 8.73 4.55 2.00
C GLY A 195 9.36 5.53 1.01
N PRO A 196 9.15 6.84 1.20
CA PRO A 196 9.62 7.90 0.30
C PRO A 196 11.14 8.00 0.14
N ASP A 197 11.91 7.36 1.02
CA ASP A 197 13.37 7.28 0.88
C ASP A 197 13.79 6.27 -0.20
N GLY A 198 12.85 5.45 -0.68
CA GLY A 198 13.10 4.43 -1.68
C GLY A 198 13.89 3.22 -1.19
N CYS A 199 14.29 3.19 0.09
CA CYS A 199 15.31 2.26 0.58
C CYS A 199 14.92 1.51 1.84
N GLY A 200 13.94 1.99 2.60
CA GLY A 200 13.45 1.32 3.80
C GLY A 200 12.09 0.67 3.57
N ILE A 201 11.91 -0.54 4.12
CA ILE A 201 10.55 -1.10 4.35
C ILE A 201 9.93 -0.31 5.51
N ASN A 202 9.52 0.91 5.22
CA ASN A 202 9.10 1.88 6.22
C ASN A 202 7.89 2.73 5.79
N GLY A 203 7.22 2.43 4.67
CA GLY A 203 6.06 3.22 4.25
C GLY A 203 4.87 3.13 5.20
N CYS A 204 4.75 2.05 5.98
CA CYS A 204 3.70 1.89 7.00
C CYS A 204 3.93 2.69 8.30
N TRP A 205 4.90 3.59 8.34
CA TRP A 205 5.10 4.52 9.46
C TRP A 205 4.43 5.86 9.17
N LYS A 206 3.89 6.48 10.23
CA LYS A 206 3.29 7.81 10.16
C LYS A 206 4.27 8.84 9.60
N GLY A 207 3.79 9.66 8.66
CA GLY A 207 4.57 10.63 7.90
C GLY A 207 5.20 10.06 6.62
N LYS A 208 5.04 8.76 6.35
CA LYS A 208 5.54 8.10 5.12
C LYS A 208 4.42 7.51 4.26
N GLU A 209 3.16 7.69 4.66
CA GLU A 209 2.00 7.31 3.88
C GLU A 209 1.91 8.09 2.55
N VAL A 210 1.22 7.49 1.58
CA VAL A 210 0.95 8.08 0.27
C VAL A 210 -0.37 8.85 0.29
N LEU A 211 -1.44 8.22 0.79
CA LEU A 211 -2.79 8.78 0.80
C LEU A 211 -3.38 8.75 2.21
N LYS A 212 -4.21 9.77 2.48
CA LYS A 212 -5.12 9.82 3.63
C LYS A 212 -6.48 10.24 3.12
N PHE A 213 -7.52 9.56 3.55
CA PHE A 213 -8.90 9.87 3.19
C PHE A 213 -9.87 9.34 4.23
N ASP A 214 -11.09 9.88 4.23
CA ASP A 214 -12.18 9.37 5.04
C ASP A 214 -13.16 8.62 4.14
N VAL A 215 -13.71 7.50 4.64
CA VAL A 215 -14.91 6.87 4.08
C VAL A 215 -16.07 7.22 5.01
N PRO A 216 -16.99 8.12 4.61
CA PRO A 216 -18.14 8.49 5.44
C PRO A 216 -18.99 7.28 5.84
N ALA A 217 -19.83 7.46 6.86
CA ALA A 217 -20.81 6.46 7.28
C ALA A 217 -21.72 6.07 6.12
N GLY A 218 -21.91 4.76 5.89
CA GLY A 218 -22.73 4.23 4.81
C GLY A 218 -22.21 4.50 3.38
N ALA A 219 -20.97 4.96 3.23
CA ALA A 219 -20.40 5.36 1.94
C ALA A 219 -19.32 4.40 1.45
N GLU A 220 -18.88 4.63 0.22
CA GLU A 220 -17.80 3.89 -0.43
C GLU A 220 -16.72 4.83 -0.96
N GLN A 221 -15.51 4.30 -1.08
CA GLN A 221 -14.37 4.96 -1.70
C GLN A 221 -13.58 3.96 -2.55
N TYR A 222 -13.08 4.41 -3.69
CA TYR A 222 -12.27 3.57 -4.58
C TYR A 222 -10.82 4.02 -4.59
N LEU A 223 -9.92 3.05 -4.54
CA LEU A 223 -8.48 3.22 -4.72
C LEU A 223 -8.07 2.48 -5.99
N ALA A 224 -7.59 3.22 -6.98
CA ALA A 224 -6.91 2.67 -8.13
C ALA A 224 -5.41 2.53 -7.86
N ILE A 225 -4.83 1.43 -8.33
CA ILE A 225 -3.43 1.08 -8.12
C ILE A 225 -2.79 0.74 -9.47
N GLN A 226 -1.63 1.29 -9.74
CA GLN A 226 -0.86 0.92 -10.94
C GLN A 226 -0.21 -0.45 -10.76
N ALA A 227 -0.01 -1.19 -11.85
CA ALA A 227 0.72 -2.46 -11.81
C ALA A 227 2.09 -2.37 -11.14
N ASP A 228 2.60 -3.54 -10.75
CA ASP A 228 3.79 -3.79 -9.95
C ASP A 228 3.82 -3.07 -8.59
N SER A 229 2.70 -2.54 -8.08
CA SER A 229 2.68 -1.81 -6.81
C SER A 229 2.44 -2.73 -5.61
N LYS A 230 3.17 -2.50 -4.52
CA LYS A 230 3.04 -3.26 -3.25
C LYS A 230 2.88 -2.31 -2.09
N GLY A 231 1.93 -2.59 -1.22
CA GLY A 231 1.61 -1.66 -0.15
C GLY A 231 0.44 -2.12 0.69
N GLY A 232 -0.03 -1.22 1.54
CA GLY A 232 -1.19 -1.51 2.34
C GLY A 232 -2.02 -0.27 2.62
N CYS A 233 -3.20 -0.52 3.15
CA CYS A 233 -4.07 0.49 3.70
C CYS A 233 -4.52 0.04 5.08
N SER A 234 -4.74 0.97 5.99
CA SER A 234 -5.44 0.69 7.24
C SER A 234 -6.50 1.73 7.45
N CYS A 235 -7.65 1.28 7.92
CA CYS A 235 -8.75 2.15 8.29
C CYS A 235 -9.14 1.90 9.74
N HIS A 236 -9.66 2.94 10.38
CA HIS A 236 -10.16 2.87 11.74
C HIS A 236 -11.21 3.96 11.94
N GLU A 237 -12.11 3.74 12.89
CA GLU A 237 -13.08 4.75 13.29
C GLU A 237 -12.35 6.04 13.69
N ASN A 238 -12.74 7.15 13.06
CA ASN A 238 -12.25 8.53 13.25
C ASN A 238 -10.77 8.82 12.95
N GLU A 239 -9.83 8.01 13.42
CA GLU A 239 -8.39 8.16 13.18
C GLU A 239 -7.69 6.79 13.26
N VAL A 240 -6.74 6.53 12.35
CA VAL A 240 -5.92 5.31 12.39
C VAL A 240 -4.89 5.42 13.52
N PRO A 241 -4.88 4.47 14.49
CA PRO A 241 -3.92 4.50 15.58
C PRO A 241 -2.50 4.25 15.07
N ILE A 242 -1.52 4.57 15.91
CA ILE A 242 -0.13 4.15 15.72
C ILE A 242 0.31 3.26 16.89
N THR A 243 1.32 2.42 16.65
CA THR A 243 1.99 1.67 17.71
C THR A 243 2.59 2.66 18.71
N PRO A 244 2.41 2.42 20.02
CA PRO A 244 3.02 3.27 21.04
C PRO A 244 4.54 3.13 21.05
N GLY A 245 5.23 4.19 21.45
CA GLY A 245 6.65 4.10 21.78
C GLY A 245 6.88 3.43 23.13
N ASN A 246 8.15 3.14 23.43
CA ASN A 246 8.56 2.76 24.77
C ASN A 246 8.85 4.04 25.58
N MET A 247 8.33 4.14 26.80
CA MET A 247 8.68 5.25 27.68
C MET A 247 10.15 5.18 28.07
N SER A 248 10.91 6.23 27.75
CA SER A 248 12.28 6.38 28.22
C SER A 248 12.32 6.65 29.73
N PRO A 249 13.47 6.41 30.39
CA PRO A 249 13.67 6.80 31.79
C PRO A 249 13.49 8.31 32.05
N MET A 250 13.51 9.13 30.99
CA MET A 250 13.34 10.58 31.05
C MET A 250 11.89 11.02 30.80
N GLY A 251 10.94 10.08 30.68
CA GLY A 251 9.51 10.40 30.59
C GLY A 251 9.02 10.80 29.19
N PHE A 252 9.77 10.49 28.13
CA PHE A 252 9.30 10.65 26.74
C PHE A 252 9.29 9.31 25.98
N GLU A 253 8.35 9.14 25.05
CA GLU A 253 8.25 7.95 24.20
C GLU A 253 9.39 7.88 23.19
N VAL A 254 9.97 6.68 23.04
CA VAL A 254 11.03 6.35 22.09
C VAL A 254 10.59 5.15 21.26
N GLY A 255 10.59 5.31 19.93
CA GLY A 255 10.07 4.32 19.00
C GLY A 255 8.55 4.43 18.81
N GLY A 256 7.93 3.39 18.24
CA GLY A 256 6.52 3.43 17.83
C GLY A 256 6.30 4.11 16.48
N GLY A 257 5.06 4.52 16.21
CA GLY A 257 4.70 5.32 15.04
C GLY A 257 4.31 4.53 13.78
N GLN A 258 4.25 3.20 13.86
CA GLN A 258 3.73 2.36 12.77
C GLN A 258 2.21 2.36 12.81
N TRP A 259 1.51 2.45 11.68
CA TRP A 259 0.05 2.40 11.66
C TRP A 259 -0.46 1.09 12.28
N ALA A 260 -1.36 1.17 13.26
CA ALA A 260 -1.72 0.04 14.11
C ALA A 260 -3.24 -0.14 14.18
N SER A 261 -3.76 -0.88 13.21
CA SER A 261 -5.14 -1.36 13.11
C SER A 261 -5.09 -2.61 12.21
N THR A 262 -6.23 -3.09 11.71
CA THR A 262 -6.26 -4.08 10.63
C THR A 262 -5.81 -3.44 9.33
N TRP A 263 -4.93 -4.13 8.62
CA TRP A 263 -4.35 -3.75 7.35
C TRP A 263 -5.00 -4.55 6.24
N LEU A 264 -5.34 -3.85 5.16
CA LEU A 264 -5.33 -4.42 3.82
C LEU A 264 -3.87 -4.45 3.37
N GLU A 265 -3.33 -5.62 3.06
CA GLU A 265 -2.04 -5.76 2.37
C GLU A 265 -2.31 -6.12 0.89
N PHE A 266 -1.53 -5.55 -0.03
CA PHE A 266 -1.69 -5.78 -1.48
C PHE A 266 -0.37 -5.91 -2.24
N ASP A 267 -0.41 -6.74 -3.28
CA ASP A 267 0.58 -6.83 -4.36
C ASP A 267 -0.15 -6.90 -5.70
N MET A 268 -0.06 -5.87 -6.55
CA MET A 268 -0.87 -5.74 -7.77
C MET A 268 -0.01 -5.87 -9.03
N GLY A 269 -0.37 -6.79 -9.94
CA GLY A 269 0.31 -6.94 -11.22
C GLY A 269 1.82 -7.17 -11.08
N SER A 270 2.21 -7.96 -10.08
CA SER A 270 3.57 -8.09 -9.56
C SER A 270 4.54 -8.63 -10.60
N ILE A 271 5.48 -7.83 -11.09
CA ILE A 271 6.49 -8.32 -12.05
C ILE A 271 7.32 -9.44 -11.41
N ALA A 272 7.68 -9.28 -10.14
CA ALA A 272 8.43 -10.29 -9.38
C ALA A 272 7.67 -11.61 -9.19
N ASN A 273 6.34 -11.59 -9.22
CA ASN A 273 5.48 -12.78 -9.15
C ASN A 273 4.82 -13.10 -10.51
N GLY A 274 5.46 -12.76 -11.63
CA GLY A 274 4.99 -13.15 -12.97
C GLY A 274 3.66 -12.51 -13.39
N GLY A 275 3.37 -11.31 -12.89
CA GLY A 275 2.17 -10.53 -13.18
C GLY A 275 0.96 -10.83 -12.29
N HIS A 276 1.08 -11.75 -11.33
CA HIS A 276 -0.01 -12.10 -10.41
C HIS A 276 -0.34 -10.96 -9.45
N SER A 277 -1.57 -10.97 -8.95
CA SER A 277 -2.01 -10.06 -7.88
C SER A 277 -2.47 -10.85 -6.65
N GLY A 278 -2.41 -10.20 -5.48
CA GLY A 278 -2.88 -10.74 -4.22
C GLY A 278 -3.26 -9.64 -3.25
N ALA A 279 -4.30 -9.91 -2.45
CA ALA A 279 -4.71 -9.03 -1.36
C ALA A 279 -5.14 -9.84 -0.13
N ASP A 280 -4.87 -9.32 1.06
CA ASP A 280 -5.23 -9.95 2.32
C ASP A 280 -5.54 -8.94 3.42
N ALA A 281 -6.27 -9.42 4.44
CA ALA A 281 -6.45 -8.73 5.70
C ALA A 281 -5.42 -9.24 6.72
N SER A 282 -4.80 -8.31 7.44
CA SER A 282 -3.72 -8.59 8.40
C SER A 282 -3.90 -7.75 9.66
N CYS A 283 -3.77 -8.34 10.85
CA CYS A 283 -3.82 -7.60 12.13
C CYS A 283 -2.50 -7.67 12.91
N LEU A 284 -1.43 -8.12 12.26
CA LEU A 284 -0.14 -8.44 12.89
C LEU A 284 0.42 -7.28 13.72
N VAL A 285 0.46 -6.06 13.14
CA VAL A 285 1.04 -4.90 13.82
C VAL A 285 0.27 -4.51 15.08
N ALA A 286 -1.06 -4.43 15.00
CA ALA A 286 -1.90 -4.10 16.16
C ALA A 286 -1.83 -5.21 17.23
N ALA A 287 -1.86 -6.48 16.82
CA ALA A 287 -1.84 -7.63 17.73
C ALA A 287 -0.47 -7.89 18.39
N ALA A 288 0.61 -7.38 17.78
CA ALA A 288 1.97 -7.43 18.33
C ALA A 288 2.21 -6.42 19.46
N VAL A 289 1.37 -5.39 19.60
CA VAL A 289 1.49 -4.44 20.71
C VAL A 289 1.09 -5.13 22.01
N THR A 290 2.05 -5.25 22.94
CA THR A 290 1.86 -5.89 24.25
C THR A 290 1.77 -4.90 25.41
N SER A 291 2.21 -3.67 25.22
CA SER A 291 2.17 -2.61 26.25
C SER A 291 0.77 -2.09 26.52
N LYS A 292 -0.11 -2.15 25.52
CA LYS A 292 -1.53 -1.79 25.61
C LYS A 292 -2.29 -2.60 24.57
N GLN A 293 -3.43 -3.19 24.96
CA GLN A 293 -4.30 -3.84 23.99
C GLN A 293 -4.82 -2.79 22.99
N MET A 294 -4.50 -2.98 21.71
CA MET A 294 -4.98 -2.16 20.61
C MET A 294 -6.37 -2.65 20.19
N ASP A 295 -7.23 -1.73 19.78
CA ASP A 295 -8.47 -2.11 19.07
C ASP A 295 -8.10 -2.66 17.69
N ILE A 296 -8.75 -3.73 17.29
CA ILE A 296 -8.53 -4.41 16.01
C ILE A 296 -9.89 -4.49 15.33
N PRO A 297 -10.24 -3.55 14.43
CA PRO A 297 -11.49 -3.60 13.70
C PRO A 297 -11.50 -4.80 12.75
N GLY A 298 -12.69 -5.32 12.43
CA GLY A 298 -12.80 -6.36 11.42
C GLY A 298 -12.43 -5.85 10.03
N MET A 299 -12.05 -6.75 9.13
CA MET A 299 -11.88 -6.46 7.71
C MET A 299 -12.16 -7.72 6.90
N LYS A 300 -12.88 -7.55 5.79
CA LYS A 300 -13.10 -8.62 4.82
C LYS A 300 -12.68 -8.14 3.44
N VAL A 301 -11.76 -8.87 2.82
CA VAL A 301 -11.19 -8.59 1.49
C VAL A 301 -11.60 -9.73 0.55
N CYS A 302 -12.33 -9.43 -0.51
CA CYS A 302 -12.85 -10.41 -1.47
C CYS A 302 -12.55 -9.98 -2.90
N LEU A 303 -12.53 -10.93 -3.84
CA LEU A 303 -12.67 -10.58 -5.25
C LEU A 303 -14.06 -10.03 -5.50
N GLU A 304 -14.13 -8.90 -6.19
CA GLU A 304 -15.40 -8.31 -6.60
C GLU A 304 -15.99 -9.08 -7.80
N ASP A 305 -15.12 -9.54 -8.70
CA ASP A 305 -15.52 -10.24 -9.93
C ASP A 305 -15.83 -11.74 -9.73
N ASP A 306 -15.50 -12.30 -8.56
CA ASP A 306 -15.83 -13.68 -8.21
C ASP A 306 -16.39 -13.76 -6.78
N PRO A 307 -17.72 -13.68 -6.61
CA PRO A 307 -18.36 -13.74 -5.29
C PRO A 307 -18.25 -15.13 -4.63
N ASN A 308 -17.86 -16.17 -5.37
CA ASN A 308 -17.65 -17.51 -4.82
C ASN A 308 -16.19 -17.73 -4.36
N ALA A 309 -15.29 -16.82 -4.70
CA ALA A 309 -13.92 -16.87 -4.22
C ALA A 309 -13.91 -16.69 -2.69
N LYS A 310 -13.00 -17.43 -2.03
CA LYS A 310 -12.76 -17.23 -0.60
C LYS A 310 -12.23 -15.81 -0.36
N CYS A 311 -12.73 -15.17 0.69
CA CYS A 311 -12.25 -13.87 1.14
C CYS A 311 -11.15 -14.03 2.20
N SER A 312 -10.27 -13.05 2.32
CA SER A 312 -9.42 -12.88 3.50
C SER A 312 -10.18 -12.13 4.58
N ILE A 313 -10.27 -12.70 5.78
CA ILE A 313 -11.12 -12.17 6.85
C ILE A 313 -10.35 -12.05 8.15
N ILE A 314 -10.36 -10.85 8.73
CA ILE A 314 -10.06 -10.57 10.13
C ILE A 314 -11.37 -10.16 10.80
N LYS A 315 -11.71 -10.81 11.91
CA LYS A 315 -12.80 -10.39 12.80
C LYS A 315 -12.30 -9.35 13.79
N ARG A 316 -13.25 -8.59 14.37
CA ARG A 316 -12.98 -7.71 15.49
C ARG A 316 -12.22 -8.46 16.60
N GLY A 317 -11.18 -7.84 17.15
CA GLY A 317 -10.32 -8.45 18.16
C GLY A 317 -9.19 -9.34 17.62
N GLY A 318 -9.08 -9.50 16.28
CA GLY A 318 -7.87 -10.03 15.65
C GLY A 318 -7.81 -11.54 15.41
N THR A 319 -8.96 -12.24 15.45
CA THR A 319 -9.05 -13.60 14.89
C THR A 319 -9.25 -13.52 13.38
N GLY A 320 -8.84 -14.55 12.62
CA GLY A 320 -8.90 -14.52 11.17
C GLY A 320 -8.92 -15.91 10.55
N ASN A 321 -9.24 -15.97 9.26
CA ASN A 321 -9.30 -17.22 8.51
C ASN A 321 -7.94 -17.61 7.90
N GLU A 322 -7.92 -18.67 7.08
CA GLU A 322 -6.67 -19.19 6.50
C GLU A 322 -6.01 -18.25 5.48
N LEU A 323 -6.74 -17.26 4.95
CA LEU A 323 -6.25 -16.28 3.98
C LEU A 323 -5.85 -14.96 4.62
N ALA A 324 -5.95 -14.83 5.94
CA ALA A 324 -5.58 -13.63 6.70
C ALA A 324 -4.32 -13.87 7.55
N TYR A 325 -3.66 -12.79 7.93
CA TYR A 325 -2.52 -12.84 8.85
C TYR A 325 -2.89 -12.35 10.25
N VAL A 326 -2.76 -13.25 11.22
CA VAL A 326 -3.00 -12.97 12.65
C VAL A 326 -1.72 -13.12 13.45
N LYS A 327 -1.71 -12.61 14.69
CA LYS A 327 -0.56 -12.65 15.62
C LYS A 327 0.25 -13.96 15.55
N GLY A 328 1.57 -13.86 15.43
CA GLY A 328 2.47 -15.03 15.38
C GLY A 328 2.64 -15.62 13.98
N GLN A 329 2.05 -15.01 12.95
CA GLN A 329 2.17 -15.43 11.55
C GLN A 329 3.09 -14.52 10.72
N GLU A 330 3.94 -13.70 11.36
CA GLU A 330 4.82 -12.73 10.71
C GLU A 330 5.85 -13.37 9.75
N ALA A 331 6.10 -14.67 9.91
CA ALA A 331 7.01 -15.46 9.08
C ALA A 331 6.30 -16.33 8.02
N LEU A 332 4.96 -16.31 7.98
CA LEU A 332 4.19 -17.05 6.98
C LEU A 332 4.10 -16.25 5.68
N ASP A 333 3.80 -16.96 4.58
CA ASP A 333 3.69 -16.41 3.24
C ASP A 333 2.55 -17.12 2.48
N GLY A 334 2.03 -16.50 1.42
CA GLY A 334 1.03 -17.07 0.52
C GLY A 334 -0.39 -17.15 1.06
N ARG A 335 -0.70 -16.51 2.19
CA ARG A 335 -2.08 -16.34 2.69
C ARG A 335 -2.68 -15.08 2.08
N SER A 336 -3.44 -15.23 1.00
CA SER A 336 -4.07 -14.09 0.34
C SER A 336 -5.10 -14.56 -0.68
N VAL A 337 -5.97 -13.64 -1.05
CA VAL A 337 -6.87 -13.80 -2.19
C VAL A 337 -6.05 -13.53 -3.46
N ASN A 338 -5.45 -14.59 -4.00
CA ASN A 338 -4.53 -14.54 -5.14
C ASN A 338 -5.24 -14.75 -6.47
N VAL A 339 -4.80 -14.02 -7.49
CA VAL A 339 -5.30 -14.11 -8.86
C VAL A 339 -4.17 -14.24 -9.87
N ALA A 340 -4.48 -14.92 -10.97
CA ALA A 340 -3.61 -15.02 -12.13
C ALA A 340 -3.36 -13.63 -12.76
N PRO A 341 -2.36 -13.49 -13.65
CA PRO A 341 -2.07 -12.21 -14.29
C PRO A 341 -3.25 -11.64 -15.06
N GLY A 342 -3.51 -10.34 -14.86
CA GLY A 342 -4.59 -9.60 -15.50
C GLY A 342 -5.19 -8.53 -14.57
N PRO A 343 -6.18 -7.76 -15.05
CA PRO A 343 -6.97 -6.87 -14.22
C PRO A 343 -7.65 -7.61 -13.06
N VAL A 344 -7.79 -6.95 -11.91
CA VAL A 344 -8.53 -7.47 -10.75
C VAL A 344 -9.11 -6.36 -9.90
N HIS A 345 -10.36 -6.54 -9.50
CA HIS A 345 -11.08 -5.65 -8.60
C HIS A 345 -11.39 -6.37 -7.28
N TYR A 346 -11.03 -5.74 -6.17
CA TYR A 346 -11.28 -6.25 -4.83
C TYR A 346 -12.30 -5.38 -4.11
N SER A 347 -13.14 -6.02 -3.30
CA SER A 347 -13.98 -5.34 -2.31
C SER A 347 -13.36 -5.46 -0.91
N VAL A 348 -13.45 -4.37 -0.15
CA VAL A 348 -12.94 -4.25 1.22
C VAL A 348 -14.06 -3.76 2.11
N GLU A 349 -14.60 -4.64 2.94
CA GLU A 349 -15.58 -4.27 3.95
C GLU A 349 -14.85 -3.86 5.23
N LEU A 350 -14.98 -2.57 5.57
CA LEU A 350 -14.37 -1.98 6.76
C LEU A 350 -15.16 -2.34 8.02
N ASN A 351 -14.43 -2.60 9.11
CA ASN A 351 -14.99 -3.00 10.40
C ASN A 351 -15.98 -4.19 10.31
N TYR A 352 -15.68 -5.18 9.46
CA TYR A 352 -16.53 -6.35 9.23
C TYR A 352 -16.96 -7.05 10.54
N GLN A 353 -18.28 -7.26 10.70
CA GLN A 353 -18.88 -7.86 11.89
C GLN A 353 -19.37 -9.31 11.68
N GLY A 354 -19.25 -9.86 10.46
CA GLY A 354 -19.78 -11.19 10.15
C GLY A 354 -18.86 -12.34 10.57
N ASP A 355 -19.28 -13.55 10.20
CA ASP A 355 -18.54 -14.78 10.51
C ASP A 355 -17.38 -15.08 9.53
N ILE A 356 -16.51 -16.01 9.94
CA ILE A 356 -15.36 -16.53 9.17
C ILE A 356 -15.82 -17.74 8.37
#